data_AF-A0A0P8A0T2-F1
#
_entry.id   AF-A0A0P8A0T2-F1
#
_cell.length_a   1.000
_cell.length_b   1.000
_cell.length_c   1.000
_cell.angle_alpha   90.00
_cell.angle_beta   90.00
_cell.angle_gamma   90.00
#
_symmetry.space_group_name_H-M   'P 1'
#
loop_
_entity.id
_entity.type
_entity.pdbx_description
1 polymer ?
#
loop_
_entity_poly.entity_id
_entity_poly.type
_entity_poly.pdbx_seq_one_letter_code
_entity_poly.pdbx_strand_id
1 'polypeptide(L)'
;MTASKRLPLSSRKRHSLKLSQSKISAVAGVGGVEPIEPSPLLLQRLTRGVFCQHGLRSLRLWVWLGLLYGRQYRSLWEEATPGSPRLFSYAQWRDRFFTAGHPKGEEVPPLHDRRCPCSRTAYDWVLSVVGSAGMEAWIEQVCLELGVELSEWQERLQQRLFGVTRRSLADDLRLLVELGLLQRRGHKFELLETLPTWVTEPVAKTLPRDRSQGPSSETRASGEVLFANLDFASLAQRYVQPVAGVQRFFVHLDYVVQDWQIDQVEDSIEALYQLWQQPQVPPVRLLYRSSRLRASRSCVVYPVCCYYMRRSIYLCGFGQTPTRQGQWYNFRLDHIQALEAMSWECETLPFFLHQRYQEQRLPVPDEIRAQMESVWGFDFYLPARLLILRFERQFHEGYIAQTFRHETFKQISYQQVEHHIRESAEPDERERLLSVWRSRSPEDAYYQARYRHGDINVQMRLRAWRPFGEVLCPAVLRDEMASEVKQEHGWYWG
;
A
#
# COMPACT_ATOMS: atom_id res chain seq x y z
N MET A 1 58.86 -15.72 46.01
CA MET A 1 59.46 -16.27 44.77
C MET A 1 59.65 -17.76 44.95
N THR A 2 58.71 -18.57 44.47
CA THR A 2 58.88 -20.03 44.34
C THR A 2 57.73 -20.56 43.48
N ALA A 3 58.06 -20.95 42.24
CA ALA A 3 57.20 -21.74 41.38
C ALA A 3 57.67 -23.21 41.44
N SER A 4 56.74 -24.13 41.67
CA SER A 4 56.94 -25.58 41.65
C SER A 4 55.66 -26.14 41.02
N LYS A 5 55.72 -26.74 39.82
CA LYS A 5 56.02 -28.17 39.56
C LYS A 5 54.73 -28.95 39.24
N ARG A 6 54.65 -29.52 38.02
CA ARG A 6 54.69 -30.97 37.71
C ARG A 6 53.79 -31.36 36.53
N LEU A 7 54.42 -32.01 35.55
CA LEU A 7 53.84 -33.05 34.67
C LEU A 7 53.55 -34.33 35.49
N PRO A 8 52.71 -35.25 34.99
CA PRO A 8 53.29 -36.39 34.26
C PRO A 8 52.48 -36.91 33.05
N LEU A 9 53.24 -37.57 32.17
CA LEU A 9 52.85 -38.42 31.03
C LEU A 9 52.35 -39.80 31.49
N SER A 10 51.43 -40.41 30.74
CA SER A 10 51.23 -41.87 30.59
C SER A 10 50.07 -42.11 29.60
N SER A 11 50.29 -42.40 28.31
CA SER A 11 50.61 -43.70 27.68
C SER A 11 49.60 -44.84 27.95
N ARG A 12 48.72 -45.14 26.99
CA ARG A 12 48.23 -46.50 26.72
C ARG A 12 47.69 -46.69 25.29
N LYS A 13 48.42 -47.58 24.60
CA LYS A 13 48.17 -48.41 23.40
C LYS A 13 46.73 -48.49 22.86
N ARG A 14 46.55 -48.20 21.56
CA ARG A 14 46.37 -49.15 20.43
C ARG A 14 45.18 -50.11 20.57
N HIS A 15 44.19 -49.97 19.68
CA HIS A 15 43.97 -50.95 18.62
C HIS A 15 43.34 -50.29 17.39
N SER A 16 43.98 -50.53 16.25
CA SER A 16 43.55 -50.19 14.90
C SER A 16 42.54 -51.22 14.41
N LEU A 17 41.59 -50.83 13.57
CA LEU A 17 41.25 -51.59 12.36
C LEU A 17 40.38 -50.75 11.39
N LYS A 18 41.04 -50.48 10.25
CA LYS A 18 40.61 -50.01 8.93
C LYS A 18 39.14 -50.31 8.56
N LEU A 19 38.53 -49.40 7.81
CA LEU A 19 37.76 -49.74 6.60
C LEU A 19 37.69 -48.57 5.61
N SER A 20 38.23 -48.85 4.41
CA SER A 20 38.02 -48.24 3.09
C SER A 20 37.96 -46.72 2.94
N GLN A 21 39.09 -46.15 2.51
CA GLN A 21 39.11 -44.95 1.66
C GLN A 21 38.67 -45.33 0.24
N SER A 22 37.50 -44.87 -0.20
CA SER A 22 37.25 -44.60 -1.61
C SER A 22 37.41 -43.09 -1.82
N LYS A 23 38.43 -42.73 -2.61
CA LYS A 23 38.67 -41.38 -3.09
C LYS A 23 37.48 -40.96 -3.96
N ILE A 24 36.79 -39.90 -3.57
CA ILE A 24 36.15 -38.99 -4.52
C ILE A 24 36.70 -37.61 -4.19
N SER A 25 37.36 -37.02 -5.19
CA SER A 25 38.01 -35.72 -5.15
C SER A 25 37.12 -34.65 -4.54
N ALA A 26 37.64 -33.99 -3.52
CA ALA A 26 37.21 -32.66 -3.15
C ALA A 26 37.49 -31.72 -4.34
N VAL A 27 36.42 -31.29 -5.01
CA VAL A 27 36.43 -30.02 -5.73
C VAL A 27 35.67 -29.04 -4.85
N ALA A 28 36.43 -28.23 -4.13
CA ALA A 28 35.91 -27.04 -3.48
C ALA A 28 35.39 -26.09 -4.57
N GLY A 29 34.12 -25.66 -4.46
CA GLY A 29 33.53 -24.73 -5.42
C GLY A 29 32.12 -24.27 -5.03
N VAL A 30 32.06 -23.08 -4.42
CA VAL A 30 31.01 -22.04 -4.50
C VAL A 30 29.53 -22.48 -4.29
N GLY A 31 28.95 -21.99 -3.19
CA GLY A 31 27.59 -22.29 -2.74
C GLY A 31 26.47 -22.00 -3.76
N GLY A 32 25.67 -23.02 -4.03
CA GLY A 32 24.40 -22.93 -4.74
C GLY A 32 23.39 -23.90 -4.13
N VAL A 33 22.16 -23.43 -3.91
CA VAL A 33 21.05 -24.18 -3.30
C VAL A 33 20.69 -25.42 -4.15
N GLU A 34 20.36 -26.53 -3.49
CA GLU A 34 19.82 -27.76 -4.11
C GLU A 34 18.47 -27.49 -4.81
N PRO A 35 18.03 -28.33 -5.78
CA PRO A 35 16.74 -28.14 -6.44
C PRO A 35 15.58 -28.19 -5.43
N ILE A 36 14.73 -27.15 -5.45
CA ILE A 36 13.56 -27.04 -4.56
C ILE A 36 12.43 -27.89 -5.14
N GLU A 37 12.11 -29.02 -4.51
CA GLU A 37 11.03 -29.91 -4.96
C GLU A 37 9.63 -29.42 -4.53
N PRO A 38 8.59 -29.63 -5.37
CA PRO A 38 7.21 -29.19 -5.07
C PRO A 38 6.51 -30.11 -4.07
N SER A 39 7.03 -30.27 -2.85
CA SER A 39 6.40 -31.13 -1.83
C SER A 39 5.03 -30.58 -1.37
N PRO A 40 4.07 -31.43 -0.96
CA PRO A 40 2.77 -30.97 -0.47
C PRO A 40 2.89 -29.93 0.64
N LEU A 41 3.80 -30.14 1.58
CA LEU A 41 4.05 -29.21 2.68
C LEU A 41 4.57 -27.85 2.19
N LEU A 42 5.51 -27.82 1.24
CA LEU A 42 6.00 -26.57 0.68
C LEU A 42 4.85 -25.81 -0.01
N LEU A 43 4.03 -26.50 -0.80
CA LEU A 43 2.90 -25.91 -1.49
C LEU A 43 1.84 -25.36 -0.51
N GLN A 44 1.59 -26.06 0.58
CA GLN A 44 0.73 -25.59 1.66
C GLN A 44 1.29 -24.31 2.31
N ARG A 45 2.60 -24.27 2.57
CA ARG A 45 3.30 -23.11 3.17
C ARG A 45 3.30 -21.88 2.26
N LEU A 46 3.55 -22.06 0.96
CA LEU A 46 3.55 -20.98 -0.03
C LEU A 46 2.19 -20.26 -0.14
N THR A 47 1.11 -20.91 0.29
CA THR A 47 -0.23 -20.32 0.35
C THR A 47 -0.76 -20.14 1.77
N ARG A 48 0.11 -20.15 2.79
CA ARG A 48 -0.29 -19.96 4.21
C ARG A 48 -1.42 -20.89 4.67
N GLY A 49 -1.49 -22.11 4.12
CA GLY A 49 -2.46 -23.12 4.54
C GLY A 49 -3.77 -23.18 3.75
N VAL A 50 -3.94 -22.39 2.68
CA VAL A 50 -5.17 -22.38 1.85
C VAL A 50 -4.97 -22.97 0.45
N PHE A 51 -4.19 -24.06 0.35
CA PHE A 51 -3.90 -24.71 -0.94
C PHE A 51 -5.15 -25.13 -1.72
N CYS A 52 -6.19 -25.67 -1.07
CA CYS A 52 -7.42 -26.11 -1.75
C CYS A 52 -8.08 -24.98 -2.56
N GLN A 53 -7.94 -23.72 -2.13
CA GLN A 53 -8.48 -22.55 -2.82
C GLN A 53 -7.48 -21.92 -3.79
N HIS A 54 -6.17 -22.11 -3.59
CA HIS A 54 -5.11 -21.39 -4.30
C HIS A 54 -4.00 -22.28 -4.88
N GLY A 55 -4.28 -23.56 -5.16
CA GLY A 55 -3.27 -24.54 -5.57
C GLY A 55 -2.45 -24.15 -6.80
N LEU A 56 -3.06 -23.54 -7.82
CA LEU A 56 -2.33 -23.03 -9.00
C LEU A 56 -1.40 -21.86 -8.66
N ARG A 57 -1.80 -20.99 -7.74
CA ARG A 57 -0.93 -19.92 -7.25
C ARG A 57 0.23 -20.50 -6.45
N SER A 58 -0.02 -21.52 -5.63
CA SER A 58 1.02 -22.23 -4.89
C SER A 58 2.10 -22.82 -5.82
N LEU A 59 1.67 -23.55 -6.85
CA LEU A 59 2.58 -24.07 -7.88
C LEU A 59 3.33 -22.96 -8.59
N ARG A 60 2.69 -21.83 -8.88
CA ARG A 60 3.35 -20.71 -9.53
C ARG A 60 4.43 -20.09 -8.64
N LEU A 61 4.16 -19.91 -7.34
CA LEU A 61 5.14 -19.46 -6.36
C LEU A 61 6.31 -20.43 -6.21
N TRP A 62 6.06 -21.74 -6.29
CA TRP A 62 7.12 -22.74 -6.32
C TRP A 62 7.98 -22.59 -7.58
N VAL A 63 7.38 -22.42 -8.77
CA VAL A 63 8.15 -22.15 -10.00
C VAL A 63 8.94 -20.85 -9.88
N TRP A 64 8.36 -19.80 -9.29
CA TRP A 64 9.08 -18.56 -9.00
C TRP A 64 10.35 -18.82 -8.18
N LEU A 65 10.28 -19.64 -7.12
CA LEU A 65 11.47 -20.00 -6.35
C LEU A 65 12.53 -20.72 -7.20
N GLY A 66 12.10 -21.66 -8.04
CA GLY A 66 13.01 -22.34 -8.98
C GLY A 66 13.66 -21.38 -9.99
N LEU A 67 12.91 -20.38 -10.49
CA LEU A 67 13.40 -19.38 -11.46
C LEU A 67 14.36 -18.37 -10.83
N LEU A 68 14.11 -17.99 -9.58
CA LEU A 68 14.87 -16.95 -8.88
C LEU A 68 16.14 -17.54 -8.24
N TYR A 69 16.03 -18.72 -7.63
CA TYR A 69 17.11 -19.31 -6.83
C TYR A 69 17.79 -20.52 -7.50
N GLY A 70 17.21 -21.07 -8.58
CA GLY A 70 17.75 -22.23 -9.27
C GLY A 70 18.97 -21.89 -10.15
N ARG A 71 19.99 -22.77 -10.12
CA ARG A 71 21.25 -22.59 -10.88
C ARG A 71 21.04 -22.40 -12.39
N GLN A 72 20.04 -23.09 -12.94
CA GLN A 72 19.70 -23.06 -14.37
C GLN A 72 19.18 -21.70 -14.87
N TYR A 73 18.66 -20.84 -13.97
CA TYR A 73 18.09 -19.54 -14.33
C TYR A 73 18.89 -18.37 -13.74
N ARG A 74 19.90 -18.64 -12.92
CA ARG A 74 20.77 -17.63 -12.28
C ARG A 74 21.51 -16.76 -13.32
N SER A 75 21.94 -17.35 -14.43
CA SER A 75 22.58 -16.65 -15.54
C SER A 75 21.68 -15.60 -16.20
N LEU A 76 20.35 -15.80 -16.19
CA LEU A 76 19.39 -14.82 -16.72
C LEU A 76 19.38 -13.51 -15.90
N TRP A 77 19.79 -13.56 -14.63
CA TRP A 77 19.75 -12.42 -13.71
C TRP A 77 21.12 -11.75 -13.53
N GLU A 78 22.21 -12.52 -13.61
CA GLU A 78 23.58 -12.00 -13.50
C GLU A 78 23.94 -11.04 -14.64
N GLU A 79 23.43 -11.29 -15.85
CA GLU A 79 23.56 -10.38 -17.00
C GLU A 79 22.57 -9.20 -16.98
N ALA A 80 21.56 -9.22 -16.10
CA ALA A 80 20.48 -8.22 -16.08
C ALA A 80 20.86 -6.93 -15.36
N THR A 81 21.82 -7.00 -14.45
CA THR A 81 22.13 -5.91 -13.54
C THR A 81 23.63 -5.84 -13.31
N PRO A 82 24.40 -5.25 -14.26
CA PRO A 82 25.83 -5.03 -14.08
C PRO A 82 26.06 -4.24 -12.78
N GLY A 83 26.71 -4.85 -11.79
CA GLY A 83 26.99 -4.25 -10.48
C GLY A 83 25.99 -4.54 -9.36
N SER A 84 24.81 -5.13 -9.63
CA SER A 84 23.86 -5.57 -8.58
C SER A 84 22.95 -6.72 -9.05
N PRO A 85 23.50 -7.91 -9.32
CA PRO A 85 22.82 -9.03 -10.01
C PRO A 85 21.62 -9.64 -9.25
N ARG A 86 21.28 -9.08 -8.08
CA ARG A 86 20.21 -9.55 -7.20
C ARG A 86 19.00 -8.63 -7.18
N LEU A 87 19.03 -7.49 -7.86
CA LEU A 87 17.97 -6.48 -7.80
C LEU A 87 17.24 -6.37 -9.15
N PHE A 88 15.93 -6.62 -9.19
CA PHE A 88 15.15 -6.60 -10.44
C PHE A 88 13.74 -6.01 -10.25
N SER A 89 13.18 -5.44 -11.31
CA SER A 89 11.76 -5.05 -11.36
C SER A 89 10.90 -6.12 -12.04
N TYR A 90 9.57 -6.07 -11.84
CA TYR A 90 8.65 -6.93 -12.57
C TYR A 90 8.81 -6.81 -14.09
N ALA A 91 8.97 -5.59 -14.61
CA ALA A 91 9.12 -5.36 -16.06
C ALA A 91 10.38 -6.02 -16.62
N GLN A 92 11.50 -5.92 -15.89
CA GLN A 92 12.75 -6.58 -16.25
C GLN A 92 12.62 -8.11 -16.23
N TRP A 93 11.94 -8.65 -15.22
CA TRP A 93 11.65 -10.08 -15.16
C TRP A 93 10.76 -10.52 -16.33
N ARG A 94 9.65 -9.81 -16.57
CA ARG A 94 8.67 -10.10 -17.62
C ARG A 94 9.32 -10.16 -19.00
N ASP A 95 10.10 -9.14 -19.34
CA ASP A 95 10.70 -9.00 -20.67
C ASP A 95 11.82 -10.02 -20.93
N ARG A 96 12.33 -10.70 -19.90
CA ARG A 96 13.29 -11.81 -20.03
C ARG A 96 12.66 -13.19 -19.94
N PHE A 97 11.63 -13.33 -19.12
CA PHE A 97 10.95 -14.60 -18.92
C PHE A 97 10.03 -14.93 -20.09
N PHE A 98 9.26 -13.96 -20.58
CA PHE A 98 8.36 -14.18 -21.71
C PHE A 98 9.03 -13.90 -23.05
N THR A 99 8.47 -14.48 -24.12
CA THR A 99 8.94 -14.22 -25.49
C THR A 99 8.55 -12.82 -25.93
N ALA A 100 9.27 -12.24 -26.91
CA ALA A 100 9.07 -10.85 -27.34
C ALA A 100 7.64 -10.51 -27.82
N GLY A 101 6.88 -11.52 -28.26
CA GLY A 101 5.48 -11.40 -28.68
C GLY A 101 4.47 -11.47 -27.54
N HIS A 102 4.90 -11.55 -26.27
CA HIS A 102 4.00 -11.65 -25.13
C HIS A 102 3.26 -10.32 -24.87
N PRO A 103 1.92 -10.34 -24.77
CA PRO A 103 1.14 -9.15 -24.47
C PRO A 103 1.55 -8.49 -23.15
N LYS A 104 1.72 -7.17 -23.15
CA LYS A 104 2.11 -6.38 -21.95
C LYS A 104 0.91 -5.79 -21.18
N GLY A 105 -0.31 -6.04 -21.65
CA GLY A 105 -1.55 -5.54 -21.05
C GLY A 105 -1.99 -6.29 -19.79
N GLU A 106 -3.15 -5.91 -19.25
CA GLU A 106 -3.72 -6.47 -18.00
C GLU A 106 -4.63 -7.69 -18.23
N GLU A 107 -4.96 -7.99 -19.48
CA GLU A 107 -5.78 -9.15 -19.83
C GLU A 107 -4.98 -10.45 -19.68
N VAL A 108 -5.69 -11.56 -19.43
CA VAL A 108 -5.09 -12.89 -19.50
C VAL A 108 -4.56 -13.09 -20.93
N PRO A 109 -3.25 -13.33 -21.12
CA PRO A 109 -2.68 -13.42 -22.45
C PRO A 109 -3.38 -14.52 -23.28
N PRO A 110 -3.89 -14.23 -24.48
CA PRO A 110 -4.33 -15.30 -25.37
C PRO A 110 -3.15 -16.22 -25.70
N LEU A 111 -3.47 -17.44 -26.15
CA LEU A 111 -2.44 -18.33 -26.67
C LEU A 111 -1.83 -17.67 -27.93
N HIS A 112 -0.57 -17.25 -27.86
CA HIS A 112 0.10 -16.52 -28.95
C HIS A 112 1.30 -17.30 -29.46
N ASP A 113 2.24 -17.65 -28.59
CA ASP A 113 3.45 -18.40 -28.91
C ASP A 113 3.52 -19.64 -28.02
N ARG A 114 3.61 -20.82 -28.65
CA ARG A 114 3.70 -22.11 -27.96
C ARG A 114 5.02 -22.31 -27.22
N ARG A 115 6.04 -21.50 -27.51
CA ARG A 115 7.32 -21.47 -26.80
C ARG A 115 7.34 -20.46 -25.67
N CYS A 116 6.32 -19.61 -25.53
CA CYS A 116 6.22 -18.67 -24.42
C CYS A 116 5.99 -19.45 -23.11
N PRO A 117 6.71 -19.17 -22.01
CA PRO A 117 6.47 -19.85 -20.75
C PRO A 117 5.04 -19.73 -20.20
N CYS A 118 4.26 -18.73 -20.64
CA CYS A 118 2.85 -18.60 -20.30
C CYS A 118 1.93 -19.62 -21.00
N SER A 119 2.39 -20.33 -22.04
CA SER A 119 1.61 -21.38 -22.69
C SER A 119 1.71 -22.73 -21.99
N ARG A 120 2.72 -22.92 -21.13
CA ARG A 120 2.93 -24.16 -20.37
C ARG A 120 1.86 -24.32 -19.29
N THR A 121 1.32 -25.53 -19.19
CA THR A 121 0.38 -25.92 -18.14
C THR A 121 1.10 -26.10 -16.81
N ALA A 122 0.36 -26.09 -15.71
CA ALA A 122 0.91 -26.42 -14.40
C ALA A 122 1.49 -27.85 -14.38
N TYR A 123 0.85 -28.78 -15.09
CA TYR A 123 1.35 -30.13 -15.31
C TYR A 123 2.74 -30.13 -15.96
N ASP A 124 2.94 -29.36 -17.05
CA ASP A 124 4.23 -29.29 -17.75
C ASP A 124 5.36 -28.78 -16.85
N TRP A 125 5.05 -27.85 -15.94
CA TRP A 125 6.04 -27.30 -15.00
C TRP A 125 6.47 -28.35 -13.97
N VAL A 126 5.52 -29.06 -13.37
CA VAL A 126 5.82 -30.11 -12.39
C VAL A 126 6.52 -31.29 -13.06
N LEU A 127 6.07 -31.72 -14.24
CA LEU A 127 6.66 -32.81 -15.02
C LEU A 127 8.15 -32.57 -15.29
N SER A 128 8.55 -31.31 -15.54
CA SER A 128 9.96 -30.97 -15.80
C SER A 128 10.90 -31.13 -14.61
N VAL A 129 10.35 -31.30 -13.39
CA VAL A 129 11.13 -31.50 -12.16
C VAL A 129 10.94 -32.90 -11.60
N VAL A 130 9.70 -33.39 -11.51
CA VAL A 130 9.35 -34.70 -10.94
C VAL A 130 9.62 -35.85 -11.92
N GLY A 131 9.59 -35.57 -13.23
CA GLY A 131 9.72 -36.58 -14.27
C GLY A 131 8.45 -37.42 -14.46
N SER A 132 8.35 -38.08 -15.61
CA SER A 132 7.16 -38.86 -15.97
C SER A 132 6.90 -40.04 -15.03
N ALA A 133 7.97 -40.71 -14.57
CA ALA A 133 7.87 -41.86 -13.69
C ALA A 133 7.37 -41.52 -12.27
N GLY A 134 7.56 -40.26 -11.82
CA GLY A 134 7.17 -39.82 -10.48
C GLY A 134 5.87 -39.01 -10.42
N MET A 135 5.32 -38.62 -11.58
CA MET A 135 4.21 -37.67 -11.65
C MET A 135 2.92 -38.20 -11.01
N GLU A 136 2.57 -39.45 -11.27
CA GLU A 136 1.37 -40.09 -10.70
C GLU A 136 1.46 -40.17 -9.18
N ALA A 137 2.59 -40.67 -8.66
CA ALA A 137 2.86 -40.73 -7.22
C ALA A 137 2.83 -39.34 -6.56
N TRP A 138 3.35 -38.30 -7.24
CA TRP A 138 3.32 -36.93 -6.73
C TRP A 138 1.88 -36.37 -6.67
N ILE A 139 1.07 -36.58 -7.71
CA ILE A 139 -0.34 -36.16 -7.73
C ILE A 139 -1.09 -36.83 -6.57
N GLU A 140 -0.95 -38.14 -6.42
CA GLU A 140 -1.58 -38.91 -5.33
C GLU A 140 -1.16 -38.37 -3.96
N GLN A 141 0.13 -38.11 -3.77
CA GLN A 141 0.66 -37.58 -2.52
C GLN A 141 0.09 -36.19 -2.19
N VAL A 142 0.02 -35.28 -3.17
CA VAL A 142 -0.57 -33.94 -2.97
C VAL A 142 -2.05 -34.02 -2.62
N CYS A 143 -2.81 -34.87 -3.32
CA CYS A 143 -4.24 -35.06 -3.06
C CYS A 143 -4.48 -35.62 -1.67
N LEU A 144 -3.70 -36.64 -1.27
CA LEU A 144 -3.79 -37.30 0.03
C LEU A 144 -3.43 -36.34 1.17
N GLU A 145 -2.30 -35.64 1.07
CA GLU A 145 -1.78 -34.81 2.18
C GLU A 145 -2.50 -33.47 2.32
N LEU A 146 -3.01 -32.90 1.23
CA LEU A 146 -3.67 -31.59 1.23
C LEU A 146 -5.20 -31.66 1.12
N GLY A 147 -5.76 -32.87 1.03
CA GLY A 147 -7.21 -33.09 1.02
C GLY A 147 -7.91 -32.49 -0.19
N VAL A 148 -7.28 -32.57 -1.38
CA VAL A 148 -7.86 -32.13 -2.65
C VAL A 148 -8.35 -33.35 -3.42
N GLU A 149 -9.49 -33.22 -4.09
CA GLU A 149 -10.05 -34.29 -4.90
C GLU A 149 -9.19 -34.51 -6.17
N LEU A 150 -8.98 -35.78 -6.53
CA LEU A 150 -8.03 -36.17 -7.58
C LEU A 150 -8.45 -35.62 -8.96
N SER A 151 -9.71 -35.76 -9.33
CA SER A 151 -10.21 -35.30 -10.63
C SER A 151 -10.17 -33.78 -10.76
N GLU A 152 -10.53 -33.05 -9.70
CA GLU A 152 -10.44 -31.58 -9.63
C GLU A 152 -8.98 -31.10 -9.74
N TRP A 153 -8.05 -31.77 -9.05
CA TRP A 153 -6.64 -31.40 -9.11
C TRP A 153 -6.04 -31.67 -10.48
N GLN A 154 -6.36 -32.81 -11.10
CA GLN A 154 -5.94 -33.14 -12.45
C GLN A 154 -6.45 -32.11 -13.48
N GLU A 155 -7.70 -31.66 -13.36
CA GLU A 155 -8.25 -30.61 -14.22
C GLU A 155 -7.51 -29.28 -14.03
N ARG A 156 -7.28 -28.87 -12.78
CA ARG A 156 -6.50 -27.66 -12.46
C ARG A 156 -5.10 -27.72 -13.06
N LEU A 157 -4.43 -28.87 -13.03
CA LEU A 157 -3.08 -29.03 -13.58
C LEU A 157 -3.00 -28.77 -15.09
N GLN A 158 -4.10 -28.91 -15.84
CA GLN A 158 -4.16 -28.60 -17.27
C GLN A 158 -4.21 -27.09 -17.57
N GLN A 159 -4.39 -26.24 -16.56
CA GLN A 159 -4.44 -24.80 -16.74
C GLN A 159 -3.05 -24.20 -16.96
N ARG A 160 -2.97 -23.12 -17.77
CA ARG A 160 -1.74 -22.38 -18.04
C ARG A 160 -1.25 -21.66 -16.78
N LEU A 161 -0.13 -22.10 -16.22
CA LEU A 161 0.32 -21.63 -14.90
C LEU A 161 0.60 -20.12 -14.89
N PHE A 162 1.36 -19.64 -15.88
CA PHE A 162 1.69 -18.22 -16.10
C PHE A 162 0.77 -17.54 -17.13
N GLY A 163 -0.26 -18.23 -17.61
CA GLY A 163 -1.32 -17.66 -18.46
C GLY A 163 -2.33 -16.90 -17.61
N VAL A 164 -1.86 -15.95 -16.81
CA VAL A 164 -2.64 -15.13 -15.88
C VAL A 164 -2.39 -13.65 -16.14
N THR A 165 -3.18 -12.79 -15.51
CA THR A 165 -3.00 -11.35 -15.63
C THR A 165 -1.64 -10.91 -15.08
N ARG A 166 -1.15 -9.77 -15.57
CA ARG A 166 0.02 -9.09 -15.02
C ARG A 166 -0.11 -8.88 -13.52
N ARG A 167 -1.28 -8.47 -13.04
CA ARG A 167 -1.56 -8.31 -11.60
C ARG A 167 -1.28 -9.57 -10.80
N SER A 168 -1.76 -10.72 -11.27
CA SER A 168 -1.54 -11.99 -10.56
C SER A 168 -0.05 -12.31 -10.38
N LEU A 169 0.78 -11.99 -11.38
CA LEU A 169 2.22 -12.19 -11.30
C LEU A 169 2.92 -11.17 -10.39
N ALA A 170 2.48 -9.91 -10.41
CA ALA A 170 2.98 -8.90 -9.48
C ALA A 170 2.61 -9.23 -8.02
N ASP A 171 1.39 -9.71 -7.79
CA ASP A 171 0.92 -10.14 -6.47
C ASP A 171 1.66 -11.38 -5.96
N ASP A 172 2.15 -12.24 -6.85
CA ASP A 172 3.02 -13.35 -6.44
C ASP A 172 4.37 -12.84 -5.92
N LEU A 173 5.01 -11.88 -6.61
CA LEU A 173 6.25 -11.26 -6.12
C LEU A 173 6.04 -10.55 -4.77
N ARG A 174 4.91 -9.87 -4.59
CA ARG A 174 4.54 -9.28 -3.30
C ARG A 174 4.38 -10.36 -2.23
N LEU A 175 3.70 -11.46 -2.53
CA LEU A 175 3.53 -12.57 -1.59
C LEU A 175 4.87 -13.23 -1.24
N LEU A 176 5.80 -13.37 -2.18
CA LEU A 176 7.16 -13.85 -1.90
C LEU A 176 7.91 -12.90 -0.95
N VAL A 177 7.72 -11.59 -1.07
CA VAL A 177 8.24 -10.62 -0.08
C VAL A 177 7.60 -10.85 1.30
N GLU A 178 6.28 -11.01 1.36
CA GLU A 178 5.58 -11.24 2.63
C GLU A 178 5.93 -12.60 3.28
N LEU A 179 6.33 -13.59 2.49
CA LEU A 179 6.81 -14.89 2.98
C LEU A 179 8.28 -14.84 3.42
N GLY A 180 8.96 -13.70 3.28
CA GLY A 180 10.38 -13.57 3.58
C GLY A 180 11.26 -14.35 2.59
N LEU A 181 10.81 -14.47 1.34
CA LEU A 181 11.51 -15.15 0.24
C LEU A 181 12.12 -14.15 -0.75
N LEU A 182 11.78 -12.88 -0.65
CA LEU A 182 12.37 -11.74 -1.35
C LEU A 182 12.43 -10.55 -0.40
N GLN A 183 13.34 -9.62 -0.64
CA GLN A 183 13.34 -8.31 0.00
C GLN A 183 12.83 -7.25 -0.97
N ARG A 184 12.05 -6.29 -0.47
CA ARG A 184 11.64 -5.14 -1.27
C ARG A 184 12.62 -3.98 -1.04
N ARG A 185 13.18 -3.45 -2.13
CA ARG A 185 14.04 -2.26 -2.15
C ARG A 185 13.40 -1.23 -3.09
N GLY A 186 12.55 -0.37 -2.53
CA GLY A 186 11.70 0.53 -3.31
C GLY A 186 10.71 -0.25 -4.20
N HIS A 187 10.77 -0.01 -5.51
CA HIS A 187 9.95 -0.69 -6.52
C HIS A 187 10.59 -1.97 -7.09
N LYS A 188 11.76 -2.36 -6.58
CA LYS A 188 12.50 -3.55 -7.02
C LYS A 188 12.48 -4.64 -5.95
N PHE A 189 12.65 -5.86 -6.42
CA PHE A 189 12.78 -7.06 -5.63
C PHE A 189 14.25 -7.45 -5.57
N GLU A 190 14.70 -7.77 -4.37
CA GLU A 190 16.05 -8.24 -4.09
C GLU A 190 16.00 -9.70 -3.64
N LEU A 191 16.83 -10.55 -4.27
CA LEU A 191 17.00 -11.93 -3.83
C LEU A 191 17.76 -11.99 -2.50
N LEU A 192 17.33 -12.89 -1.62
CA LEU A 192 18.01 -13.15 -0.35
C LEU A 192 19.27 -13.99 -0.57
N GLU A 193 20.29 -13.80 0.28
CA GLU A 193 21.50 -14.64 0.23
C GLU A 193 21.21 -16.08 0.61
N THR A 194 20.31 -16.26 1.59
CA THR A 194 19.91 -17.54 2.13
C THR A 194 18.39 -17.59 2.22
N LEU A 195 17.81 -18.66 1.67
CA LEU A 195 16.38 -18.93 1.84
C LEU A 195 16.11 -19.38 3.28
N PRO A 196 14.93 -19.06 3.84
CA PRO A 196 14.50 -19.62 5.11
C PRO A 196 14.54 -21.15 5.09
N THR A 197 14.97 -21.77 6.20
CA THR A 197 15.17 -23.22 6.25
C THR A 197 13.90 -24.02 5.97
N TRP A 198 12.73 -23.45 6.26
CA TRP A 198 11.43 -24.08 5.98
C TRP A 198 11.16 -24.33 4.48
N VAL A 199 11.89 -23.67 3.58
CA VAL A 199 11.80 -23.86 2.13
C VAL A 199 12.58 -25.10 1.67
N THR A 200 13.67 -25.43 2.37
CA THR A 200 14.64 -26.44 1.96
C THR A 200 14.67 -27.67 2.88
N GLU A 201 14.06 -27.61 4.06
CA GLU A 201 14.05 -28.73 5.01
C GLU A 201 13.02 -29.82 4.61
N PRO A 202 13.46 -31.07 4.35
CA PRO A 202 12.56 -32.20 4.34
C PRO A 202 12.10 -32.48 5.78
N VAL A 203 10.80 -32.48 6.03
CA VAL A 203 10.28 -32.73 7.39
C VAL A 203 10.49 -34.20 7.75
N ALA A 204 11.46 -34.44 8.63
CA ALA A 204 11.44 -35.63 9.47
C ALA A 204 10.17 -35.58 10.33
N LYS A 205 9.33 -36.62 10.24
CA LYS A 205 8.18 -36.82 11.14
C LYS A 205 8.68 -37.06 12.57
N THR A 206 9.03 -35.99 13.27
CA THR A 206 9.32 -36.01 14.69
C THR A 206 8.71 -34.77 15.32
N LEU A 207 7.62 -34.99 16.07
CA LEU A 207 7.03 -34.00 16.97
C LEU A 207 8.07 -33.56 17.99
N PRO A 208 8.42 -32.26 18.09
CA PRO A 208 9.22 -31.79 19.21
C PRO A 208 8.29 -31.37 20.35
N ARG A 209 8.53 -32.05 21.47
CA ARG A 209 8.09 -31.72 22.82
C ARG A 209 8.84 -30.46 23.28
N ASP A 210 8.07 -29.47 23.69
CA ASP A 210 8.29 -28.48 24.75
C ASP A 210 9.55 -27.58 24.79
N ARG A 211 9.25 -26.34 25.21
CA ARG A 211 10.07 -25.38 25.98
C ARG A 211 11.10 -24.46 25.31
N SER A 212 10.70 -23.19 25.35
CA SER A 212 11.41 -22.04 25.92
C SER A 212 12.69 -21.55 25.23
N GLN A 213 12.57 -20.40 24.58
CA GLN A 213 13.48 -19.25 24.74
C GLN A 213 12.83 -18.02 24.08
N GLY A 214 12.74 -16.91 24.82
CA GLY A 214 12.15 -15.66 24.35
C GLY A 214 13.09 -14.90 23.39
N PRO A 215 12.58 -13.97 22.56
CA PRO A 215 13.43 -13.19 21.69
C PRO A 215 13.93 -11.93 22.41
N SER A 216 15.26 -11.82 22.46
CA SER A 216 16.00 -10.59 22.74
C SER A 216 15.76 -9.54 21.65
N SER A 217 15.62 -8.30 22.11
CA SER A 217 15.57 -7.05 21.37
C SER A 217 16.76 -6.89 20.41
N GLU A 218 16.49 -6.44 19.18
CA GLU A 218 17.02 -5.20 18.59
C GLU A 218 16.84 -5.21 17.06
N THR A 219 16.10 -4.23 16.53
CA THR A 219 16.51 -3.28 15.47
C THR A 219 15.23 -2.54 15.02
N ARG A 220 14.95 -1.40 15.65
CA ARG A 220 13.93 -0.44 15.22
C ARG A 220 14.59 0.56 14.27
N ALA A 221 14.23 0.52 12.99
CA ALA A 221 14.41 1.64 12.09
C ALA A 221 13.06 2.35 11.96
N SER A 222 13.03 3.57 12.51
CA SER A 222 11.90 4.47 12.63
C SER A 222 11.49 5.05 11.28
N GLY A 223 10.24 4.82 10.88
CA GLY A 223 9.55 5.63 9.88
C GLY A 223 8.21 6.03 10.49
N GLU A 224 8.16 7.22 11.08
CA GLU A 224 6.92 7.77 11.62
C GLU A 224 5.97 8.07 10.46
N VAL A 225 5.04 7.17 10.20
CA VAL A 225 3.85 7.49 9.41
C VAL A 225 2.92 8.29 10.33
N LEU A 226 2.98 9.61 10.22
CA LEU A 226 2.21 10.52 11.08
C LEU A 226 0.73 10.53 10.64
N PHE A 227 -0.08 9.68 11.26
CA PHE A 227 -1.53 9.71 11.16
C PHE A 227 -2.09 10.63 12.26
N ALA A 228 -2.87 11.63 11.89
CA ALA A 228 -3.30 12.69 12.80
C ALA A 228 -4.39 12.30 13.81
N ASN A 229 -5.00 11.10 13.74
CA ASN A 229 -6.04 10.70 14.71
C ASN A 229 -6.11 9.17 14.84
N LEU A 230 -5.97 8.69 16.08
CA LEU A 230 -5.58 7.33 16.49
C LEU A 230 -4.13 7.02 16.07
N ASP A 231 -3.38 6.43 17.00
CA ASP A 231 -2.02 5.93 16.81
C ASP A 231 -2.04 4.74 15.83
N PHE A 232 -2.45 5.02 14.59
CA PHE A 232 -2.53 4.06 13.51
C PHE A 232 -1.13 3.60 13.11
N ALA A 233 -0.08 4.36 13.45
CA ALA A 233 1.29 3.90 13.35
C ALA A 233 1.55 2.74 14.33
N SER A 234 1.16 2.84 15.61
CA SER A 234 1.29 1.72 16.55
C SER A 234 0.29 0.60 16.30
N LEU A 235 -0.93 0.91 15.84
CA LEU A 235 -1.87 -0.11 15.36
C LEU A 235 -1.32 -0.80 14.12
N ALA A 236 -0.81 -0.09 13.11
CA ALA A 236 -0.19 -0.70 11.93
C ALA A 236 0.99 -1.58 12.33
N GLN A 237 1.86 -1.15 13.25
CA GLN A 237 2.92 -2.00 13.78
C GLN A 237 2.38 -3.27 14.44
N ARG A 238 1.30 -3.17 15.25
CA ARG A 238 0.64 -4.33 15.85
C ARG A 238 -0.08 -5.22 14.82
N TYR A 239 -0.61 -4.62 13.77
CA TYR A 239 -1.32 -5.31 12.69
C TYR A 239 -0.35 -5.98 11.74
N VAL A 240 0.90 -5.54 11.65
CA VAL A 240 1.96 -6.17 10.86
C VAL A 240 2.55 -7.39 11.59
N GLN A 241 2.41 -7.48 12.91
CA GLN A 241 3.00 -8.55 13.72
C GLN A 241 2.04 -9.76 13.82
N PRO A 242 2.47 -10.97 13.44
CA PRO A 242 1.69 -12.19 13.67
C PRO A 242 1.54 -12.47 15.16
N VAL A 243 0.33 -12.81 15.60
CA VAL A 243 0.08 -13.27 16.97
C VAL A 243 0.23 -14.79 17.00
N ALA A 244 1.21 -15.29 17.76
CA ALA A 244 1.59 -16.69 17.81
C ALA A 244 1.88 -17.29 16.41
N GLY A 245 2.55 -16.52 15.56
CA GLY A 245 2.92 -16.95 14.20
C GLY A 245 1.78 -16.90 13.17
N VAL A 246 0.58 -16.44 13.55
CA VAL A 246 -0.57 -16.32 12.65
C VAL A 246 -0.93 -14.85 12.41
N GLN A 247 -1.04 -14.47 11.15
CA GLN A 247 -1.53 -13.14 10.75
C GLN A 247 -3.04 -13.06 11.03
N ARG A 248 -3.42 -12.34 12.09
CA ARG A 248 -4.83 -12.22 12.53
C ARG A 248 -5.43 -10.84 12.32
N PHE A 249 -4.57 -9.85 12.14
CA PHE A 249 -4.96 -8.46 11.94
C PHE A 249 -4.65 -8.08 10.50
N PHE A 250 -5.59 -7.43 9.83
CA PHE A 250 -5.42 -6.98 8.45
C PHE A 250 -5.93 -5.54 8.36
N VAL A 251 -5.22 -4.72 7.59
CA VAL A 251 -5.67 -3.38 7.27
C VAL A 251 -6.21 -3.41 5.85
N HIS A 252 -7.52 -3.27 5.71
CA HIS A 252 -8.15 -3.05 4.42
C HIS A 252 -8.32 -1.54 4.22
N LEU A 253 -7.59 -0.99 3.25
CA LEU A 253 -7.80 0.38 2.79
C LEU A 253 -8.58 0.30 1.48
N ASP A 254 -9.78 0.87 1.47
CA ASP A 254 -10.47 1.07 0.20
C ASP A 254 -9.64 2.03 -0.66
N TYR A 255 -9.11 1.58 -1.79
CA TYR A 255 -8.37 2.41 -2.73
C TYR A 255 -9.22 2.59 -4.00
N VAL A 256 -9.51 3.83 -4.40
CA VAL A 256 -10.43 4.15 -5.52
C VAL A 256 -9.69 4.30 -6.85
N VAL A 257 -8.35 4.27 -6.82
CA VAL A 257 -7.53 4.34 -8.03
C VAL A 257 -7.75 3.08 -8.86
N GLN A 258 -8.09 3.26 -10.13
CA GLN A 258 -8.27 2.15 -11.06
C GLN A 258 -6.97 1.38 -11.18
N ASP A 259 -7.06 0.06 -11.31
CA ASP A 259 -5.87 -0.79 -11.14
C ASP A 259 -4.74 -0.50 -12.16
N TRP A 260 -5.08 -0.03 -13.36
CA TRP A 260 -4.10 0.37 -14.38
C TRP A 260 -3.34 1.66 -14.04
N GLN A 261 -3.84 2.47 -13.10
CA GLN A 261 -3.22 3.71 -12.64
C GLN A 261 -2.35 3.51 -11.41
N ILE A 262 -2.38 2.33 -10.78
CA ILE A 262 -1.63 2.07 -9.54
C ILE A 262 -0.12 2.23 -9.79
N ASP A 263 0.40 1.62 -10.86
CA ASP A 263 1.82 1.75 -11.20
C ASP A 263 2.21 3.21 -11.45
N GLN A 264 1.37 3.96 -12.17
CA GLN A 264 1.61 5.38 -12.43
C GLN A 264 1.63 6.22 -11.15
N VAL A 265 0.75 5.91 -10.19
CA VAL A 265 0.74 6.56 -8.88
C VAL A 265 1.97 6.16 -8.08
N GLU A 266 2.36 4.89 -8.08
CA GLU A 266 3.58 4.41 -7.43
C GLU A 266 4.83 5.08 -8.03
N ASP A 267 4.92 5.18 -9.36
CA ASP A 267 6.00 5.88 -10.08
C ASP A 267 6.04 7.37 -9.73
N SER A 268 4.88 8.01 -9.63
CA SER A 268 4.78 9.42 -9.22
C SER A 268 5.24 9.63 -7.77
N ILE A 269 4.90 8.71 -6.86
CA ILE A 269 5.35 8.75 -5.47
C ILE A 269 6.86 8.57 -5.41
N GLU A 270 7.43 7.63 -6.16
CA GLU A 270 8.87 7.41 -6.22
C GLU A 270 9.58 8.65 -6.76
N ALA A 271 9.09 9.22 -7.86
CA ALA A 271 9.64 10.46 -8.42
C ALA A 271 9.65 11.59 -7.39
N LEU A 272 8.54 11.80 -6.68
CA LEU A 272 8.45 12.78 -5.59
C LEU A 272 9.41 12.48 -4.44
N TYR A 273 9.54 11.21 -4.05
CA TYR A 273 10.47 10.79 -3.00
C TYR A 273 11.92 11.12 -3.38
N GLN A 274 12.33 10.81 -4.61
CA GLN A 274 13.67 11.15 -5.10
C GLN A 274 13.91 12.66 -5.15
N LEU A 275 12.89 13.47 -5.44
CA LEU A 275 13.00 14.93 -5.41
C LEU A 275 13.17 15.46 -3.98
N TRP A 276 12.47 14.87 -3.00
CA TRP A 276 12.56 15.27 -1.59
C TRP A 276 13.85 14.85 -0.89
N GLN A 277 14.59 13.88 -1.43
CA GLN A 277 15.93 13.50 -0.95
C GLN A 277 17.02 14.49 -1.36
N GLN A 278 16.75 15.40 -2.29
CA GLN A 278 17.73 16.39 -2.74
C GLN A 278 17.92 17.47 -1.66
N PRO A 279 19.15 17.97 -1.44
CA PRO A 279 19.40 19.07 -0.50
C PRO A 279 18.53 20.31 -0.78
N GLN A 280 18.22 20.51 -2.06
CA GLN A 280 17.34 21.56 -2.54
C GLN A 280 16.28 20.93 -3.43
N VAL A 281 15.06 20.83 -2.91
CA VAL A 281 13.93 20.24 -3.63
C VAL A 281 13.59 21.12 -4.84
N PRO A 282 13.62 20.59 -6.08
CA PRO A 282 13.27 21.35 -7.26
C PRO A 282 11.73 21.51 -7.40
N PRO A 283 11.27 22.56 -8.09
CA PRO A 283 9.90 22.65 -8.55
C PRO A 283 9.64 21.60 -9.63
N VAL A 284 8.38 21.25 -9.83
CA VAL A 284 7.94 20.26 -10.82
C VAL A 284 6.93 20.85 -11.78
N ARG A 285 7.01 20.42 -13.04
CA ARG A 285 5.95 20.60 -14.02
C ARG A 285 5.06 19.37 -14.01
N LEU A 286 3.77 19.59 -13.80
CA LEU A 286 2.74 18.56 -13.83
C LEU A 286 1.88 18.74 -15.07
N LEU A 287 1.63 17.66 -15.82
CA LEU A 287 0.49 17.58 -16.73
C LEU A 287 -0.67 16.93 -15.98
N TYR A 288 -1.66 17.71 -15.58
CA TYR A 288 -2.72 17.27 -14.66
C TYR A 288 -4.10 17.26 -15.30
N ARG A 289 -4.80 16.12 -15.22
CA ARG A 289 -6.20 15.98 -15.68
C ARG A 289 -7.16 16.47 -14.60
N SER A 290 -7.64 17.71 -14.74
CA SER A 290 -8.58 18.31 -13.77
C SER A 290 -10.00 17.80 -13.98
N SER A 291 -10.58 17.15 -12.97
CA SER A 291 -12.01 16.76 -12.97
C SER A 291 -12.93 17.98 -12.97
N ARG A 292 -12.53 19.07 -12.31
CA ARG A 292 -13.32 20.32 -12.25
C ARG A 292 -13.44 20.97 -13.63
N LEU A 293 -12.36 20.99 -14.39
CA LEU A 293 -12.31 21.63 -15.72
C LEU A 293 -12.56 20.65 -16.87
N ARG A 294 -12.60 19.34 -16.59
CA ARG A 294 -12.68 18.25 -17.57
C ARG A 294 -11.60 18.35 -18.67
N ALA A 295 -10.42 18.85 -18.31
CA ALA A 295 -9.31 19.09 -19.23
C ALA A 295 -7.95 18.90 -18.55
N SER A 296 -6.94 18.58 -19.36
CA SER A 296 -5.54 18.54 -18.91
C SER A 296 -4.94 19.94 -18.89
N ARG A 297 -4.18 20.25 -17.83
CA ARG A 297 -3.50 21.52 -17.63
C ARG A 297 -2.05 21.27 -17.22
N SER A 298 -1.14 22.04 -17.81
CA SER A 298 0.23 22.10 -17.33
C SER A 298 0.31 23.09 -16.17
N CYS A 299 0.84 22.65 -15.03
CA CYS A 299 1.01 23.45 -13.82
C CYS A 299 2.45 23.32 -13.33
N VAL A 300 3.11 24.43 -13.03
CA VAL A 300 4.41 24.46 -12.35
C VAL A 300 4.19 24.68 -10.86
N VAL A 301 4.65 23.75 -10.02
CA VAL A 301 4.45 23.78 -8.56
C VAL A 301 5.70 23.34 -7.81
N TYR A 302 5.86 23.84 -6.59
CA TYR A 302 6.74 23.26 -5.59
C TYR A 302 6.01 22.12 -4.87
N PRO A 303 6.53 20.88 -4.91
CA PRO A 303 5.87 19.72 -4.30
C PRO A 303 6.14 19.70 -2.79
N VAL A 304 5.13 20.03 -1.97
CA VAL A 304 5.34 20.20 -0.52
C VAL A 304 5.29 18.88 0.24
N CYS A 305 4.20 18.14 0.08
CA CYS A 305 4.01 16.83 0.72
C CYS A 305 2.92 16.02 0.01
N CYS A 306 2.86 14.73 0.32
CA CYS A 306 1.73 13.87 -0.03
C CYS A 306 0.97 13.45 1.23
N TYR A 307 -0.34 13.30 1.10
CA TYR A 307 -1.14 12.63 2.13
C TYR A 307 -2.25 11.78 1.49
N TYR A 308 -2.67 10.76 2.23
CA TYR A 308 -3.75 9.86 1.85
C TYR A 308 -5.07 10.34 2.43
N MET A 309 -6.07 10.57 1.59
CA MET A 309 -7.39 11.00 2.02
C MET A 309 -8.47 10.45 1.08
N ARG A 310 -9.61 10.01 1.63
CA ARG A 310 -10.75 9.50 0.84
C ARG A 310 -10.33 8.55 -0.28
N ARG A 311 -9.56 7.52 0.08
CA ARG A 311 -9.23 6.41 -0.82
C ARG A 311 -8.27 6.77 -1.97
N SER A 312 -7.55 7.89 -1.88
CA SER A 312 -6.58 8.34 -2.90
C SER A 312 -5.44 9.13 -2.27
N ILE A 313 -4.32 9.22 -2.98
CA ILE A 313 -3.14 9.99 -2.56
C ILE A 313 -3.13 11.33 -3.29
N TYR A 314 -2.85 12.40 -2.55
CA TYR A 314 -2.82 13.76 -3.08
C TYR A 314 -1.45 14.37 -2.82
N LEU A 315 -0.89 15.00 -3.86
CA LEU A 315 0.23 15.92 -3.75
C LEU A 315 -0.28 17.32 -3.41
N CYS A 316 0.13 17.86 -2.27
CA CYS A 316 -0.05 19.26 -1.95
C CYS A 316 1.02 20.08 -2.69
N GLY A 317 0.59 20.88 -3.67
CA GLY A 317 1.47 21.72 -4.47
C GLY A 317 1.28 23.20 -4.17
N PHE A 318 2.40 23.91 -4.01
CA PHE A 318 2.43 25.37 -3.96
C PHE A 318 2.92 25.93 -5.29
N GLY A 319 2.07 26.61 -6.05
CA GLY A 319 2.40 27.06 -7.40
C GLY A 319 1.16 27.37 -8.23
N GLN A 320 1.25 27.09 -9.53
CA GLN A 320 0.13 27.25 -10.44
C GLN A 320 -0.96 26.21 -10.15
N THR A 321 -2.21 26.66 -10.13
CA THR A 321 -3.38 25.79 -9.98
C THR A 321 -4.05 25.54 -11.32
N PRO A 322 -4.77 24.41 -11.50
CA PRO A 322 -5.46 24.13 -12.76
C PRO A 322 -6.46 25.22 -13.17
N THR A 323 -7.08 25.89 -12.19
CA THR A 323 -8.03 26.99 -12.37
C THR A 323 -7.37 28.36 -12.50
N ARG A 324 -6.04 28.45 -12.31
CA ARG A 324 -5.27 29.70 -12.19
C ARG A 324 -5.78 30.64 -11.09
N GLN A 325 -6.46 30.08 -10.09
CA GLN A 325 -6.94 30.80 -8.91
C GLN A 325 -6.17 30.31 -7.68
N GLY A 326 -5.61 31.26 -6.92
CA GLY A 326 -4.78 30.96 -5.75
C GLY A 326 -3.43 30.34 -6.13
N GLN A 327 -2.70 29.91 -5.09
CA GLN A 327 -1.35 29.35 -5.20
C GLN A 327 -1.24 27.94 -4.62
N TRP A 328 -2.34 27.40 -4.09
CA TRP A 328 -2.36 26.11 -3.41
C TRP A 328 -3.36 25.20 -4.10
N TYR A 329 -2.97 23.94 -4.30
CA TYR A 329 -3.86 22.95 -4.85
C TYR A 329 -3.47 21.53 -4.44
N ASN A 330 -4.48 20.70 -4.18
CA ASN A 330 -4.30 19.30 -3.84
C ASN A 330 -4.48 18.45 -5.11
N PHE A 331 -3.38 18.01 -5.69
CA PHE A 331 -3.35 17.21 -6.92
C PHE A 331 -3.49 15.72 -6.61
N ARG A 332 -4.61 15.12 -7.01
CA ARG A 332 -4.78 13.67 -7.06
C ARG A 332 -3.66 13.02 -7.89
N LEU A 333 -2.86 12.14 -7.30
CA LEU A 333 -1.74 11.52 -8.00
C LEU A 333 -2.19 10.69 -9.21
N ASP A 334 -3.33 10.00 -9.11
CA ASP A 334 -3.93 9.22 -10.20
C ASP A 334 -4.37 10.08 -11.40
N HIS A 335 -4.39 11.41 -11.25
CA HIS A 335 -4.73 12.34 -12.34
C HIS A 335 -3.49 13.07 -12.90
N ILE A 336 -2.30 12.83 -12.35
CA ILE A 336 -1.04 13.38 -12.88
C ILE A 336 -0.57 12.48 -14.03
N GLN A 337 -0.63 13.01 -15.25
CA GLN A 337 -0.26 12.30 -16.48
C GLN A 337 1.26 12.31 -16.73
N ALA A 338 1.93 13.38 -16.31
CA ALA A 338 3.38 13.51 -16.38
C ALA A 338 3.87 14.40 -15.22
N LEU A 339 5.06 14.09 -14.72
CA LEU A 339 5.75 14.83 -13.66
C LEU A 339 7.22 14.98 -14.08
N GLU A 340 7.67 16.23 -14.21
CA GLU A 340 9.03 16.56 -14.63
C GLU A 340 9.66 17.53 -13.63
N ALA A 341 10.86 17.22 -13.15
CA ALA A 341 11.64 18.14 -12.33
C ALA A 341 12.11 19.34 -13.15
N MET A 342 12.07 20.53 -12.56
CA MET A 342 12.52 21.77 -13.18
C MET A 342 13.69 22.37 -12.41
N SER A 343 14.59 23.08 -13.10
CA SER A 343 15.60 23.90 -12.42
C SER A 343 14.98 25.17 -11.83
N TRP A 344 15.46 25.59 -10.67
CA TRP A 344 15.13 26.91 -10.09
C TRP A 344 15.60 28.08 -10.98
N GLU A 345 16.58 27.85 -11.86
CA GLU A 345 17.09 28.83 -12.81
C GLU A 345 16.26 28.91 -14.10
N CYS A 346 15.19 28.11 -14.22
CA CYS A 346 14.38 28.08 -15.42
C CYS A 346 13.58 29.37 -15.61
N GLU A 347 13.73 30.04 -16.75
CA GLU A 347 13.01 31.28 -17.08
C GLU A 347 11.48 31.12 -17.08
N THR A 348 10.97 29.90 -17.30
CA THR A 348 9.53 29.62 -17.32
C THR A 348 8.92 29.43 -15.93
N LEU A 349 9.71 29.55 -14.86
CA LEU A 349 9.23 29.44 -13.49
C LEU A 349 8.33 30.64 -13.12
N PRO A 350 7.17 30.41 -12.47
CA PRO A 350 6.34 31.51 -12.00
C PRO A 350 7.09 32.44 -11.02
N PHE A 351 7.02 33.75 -11.25
CA PHE A 351 7.74 34.76 -10.47
C PHE A 351 7.56 34.61 -8.94
N PHE A 352 6.32 34.41 -8.47
CA PHE A 352 6.04 34.27 -7.05
C PHE A 352 6.71 33.03 -6.42
N LEU A 353 6.92 31.97 -7.20
CA LEU A 353 7.59 30.75 -6.75
C LEU A 353 9.10 31.00 -6.63
N HIS A 354 9.66 31.71 -7.62
CA HIS A 354 11.06 32.14 -7.60
C HIS A 354 11.34 33.06 -6.41
N GLN A 355 10.47 34.04 -6.17
CA GLN A 355 10.56 34.96 -5.04
C GLN A 355 10.57 34.22 -3.70
N ARG A 356 9.62 33.29 -3.50
CA ARG A 356 9.55 32.50 -2.25
C ARG A 356 10.78 31.64 -2.01
N TYR A 357 11.36 31.11 -3.09
CA TYR A 357 12.61 30.37 -3.03
C TYR A 357 13.80 31.28 -2.64
N GLN A 358 13.94 32.44 -3.28
CA GLN A 358 15.00 33.41 -2.96
C GLN A 358 14.90 33.93 -1.52
N GLU A 359 13.68 34.13 -1.02
CA GLU A 359 13.44 34.53 0.37
C GLU A 359 13.62 33.38 1.39
N GLN A 360 13.92 32.15 0.95
CA GLN A 360 13.98 30.95 1.79
C GLN A 360 12.70 30.70 2.60
N ARG A 361 11.54 31.02 2.00
CA ARG A 361 10.20 30.91 2.61
C ARG A 361 9.31 29.94 1.85
N LEU A 362 9.91 28.87 1.31
CA LEU A 362 9.14 27.77 0.73
C LEU A 362 8.35 27.09 1.85
N PRO A 363 7.09 26.71 1.57
CA PRO A 363 6.25 26.09 2.58
C PRO A 363 6.77 24.71 2.97
N VAL A 364 6.51 24.34 4.21
CA VAL A 364 6.88 23.04 4.78
C VAL A 364 5.65 22.22 5.18
N PRO A 365 5.75 20.88 5.26
CA PRO A 365 4.60 20.02 5.57
C PRO A 365 3.89 20.36 6.89
N ASP A 366 4.62 20.81 7.92
CA ASP A 366 4.05 21.12 9.23
C ASP A 366 3.12 22.34 9.21
N GLU A 367 3.35 23.31 8.31
CA GLU A 367 2.43 24.43 8.10
C GLU A 367 1.07 23.94 7.59
N ILE A 368 1.08 22.98 6.66
CA ILE A 368 -0.14 22.39 6.10
C ILE A 368 -0.88 21.61 7.19
N ARG A 369 -0.15 20.83 7.99
CA ARG A 369 -0.72 20.07 9.12
C ARG A 369 -1.48 20.99 10.08
N ALA A 370 -0.83 22.07 10.54
CA ALA A 370 -1.46 23.04 11.43
C ALA A 370 -2.70 23.70 10.80
N GLN A 371 -2.71 23.95 9.49
CA GLN A 371 -3.87 24.49 8.77
C GLN A 371 -5.03 23.49 8.65
N MET A 372 -4.72 22.19 8.54
CA MET A 372 -5.72 21.12 8.49
C MET A 372 -6.30 20.81 9.88
N GLU A 373 -5.53 20.93 10.95
CA GLU A 373 -5.99 20.74 12.34
C GLU A 373 -6.85 21.90 12.85
N SER A 374 -6.53 23.13 12.45
CA SER A 374 -7.20 24.34 12.95
C SER A 374 -8.58 24.59 12.36
N VAL A 375 -8.88 24.06 11.17
CA VAL A 375 -10.15 24.31 10.47
C VAL A 375 -10.56 23.06 9.70
N TRP A 376 -11.80 22.61 9.95
CA TRP A 376 -12.33 21.41 9.32
C TRP A 376 -12.42 21.56 7.80
N GLY A 377 -11.56 20.85 7.09
CA GLY A 377 -11.54 20.83 5.63
C GLY A 377 -10.20 20.32 5.13
N PHE A 378 -10.25 19.72 3.96
CA PHE A 378 -9.12 19.12 3.27
C PHE A 378 -8.38 20.14 2.39
N ASP A 379 -9.15 20.95 1.65
CA ASP A 379 -8.65 22.07 0.87
C ASP A 379 -8.38 23.24 1.84
N PHE A 380 -7.32 23.10 2.64
CA PHE A 380 -6.95 24.01 3.74
C PHE A 380 -6.72 25.47 3.30
N TYR A 381 -6.50 25.71 2.01
CA TYR A 381 -6.33 27.04 1.43
C TYR A 381 -7.66 27.77 1.18
N LEU A 382 -8.80 27.11 1.36
CA LEU A 382 -10.12 27.73 1.27
C LEU A 382 -10.43 28.59 2.52
N PRO A 383 -11.34 29.59 2.40
CA PRO A 383 -11.66 30.47 3.50
C PRO A 383 -12.33 29.71 4.65
N ALA A 384 -11.87 29.98 5.88
CA ALA A 384 -12.46 29.45 7.09
C ALA A 384 -13.72 30.24 7.46
N ARG A 385 -14.82 29.55 7.75
CA ARG A 385 -16.08 30.14 8.24
C ARG A 385 -16.60 29.37 9.45
N LEU A 386 -17.46 30.01 10.24
CA LEU A 386 -18.23 29.32 11.28
C LEU A 386 -19.31 28.47 10.63
N LEU A 387 -19.47 27.24 11.12
CA LEU A 387 -20.54 26.32 10.79
C LEU A 387 -21.33 26.05 12.06
N ILE A 388 -22.65 26.19 11.98
CA ILE A 388 -23.56 25.76 13.05
C ILE A 388 -24.47 24.68 12.48
N LEU A 389 -24.53 23.55 13.17
CA LEU A 389 -25.33 22.39 12.80
C LEU A 389 -26.35 22.08 13.89
N ARG A 390 -27.49 21.54 13.47
CA ARG A 390 -28.50 20.94 14.33
C ARG A 390 -28.66 19.48 13.94
N PHE A 391 -28.69 18.60 14.93
CA PHE A 391 -29.01 17.19 14.77
C PHE A 391 -30.24 16.84 15.59
N GLU A 392 -31.14 16.07 15.00
CA GLU A 392 -32.24 15.44 15.74
C GLU A 392 -31.68 14.59 16.90
N ARG A 393 -32.38 14.61 18.05
CA ARG A 393 -31.90 14.04 19.32
C ARG A 393 -31.51 12.57 19.23
N GLN A 394 -32.36 11.70 18.67
CA GLN A 394 -32.09 10.26 18.57
C GLN A 394 -30.91 9.97 17.65
N PHE A 395 -30.85 10.65 16.50
CA PHE A 395 -29.74 10.54 15.57
C PHE A 395 -28.42 10.99 16.21
N HIS A 396 -28.45 12.07 16.99
CA HIS A 396 -27.28 12.52 17.73
C HIS A 396 -26.78 11.45 18.69
N GLU A 397 -27.65 10.87 19.52
CA GLU A 397 -27.27 9.85 20.50
C GLU A 397 -26.68 8.60 19.86
N GLY A 398 -27.24 8.16 18.72
CA GLY A 398 -26.78 6.95 18.04
C GLY A 398 -25.53 7.12 17.17
N TYR A 399 -25.35 8.28 16.53
CA TYR A 399 -24.39 8.42 15.42
C TYR A 399 -23.43 9.60 15.52
N ILE A 400 -23.71 10.61 16.36
CA ILE A 400 -22.90 11.82 16.47
C ILE A 400 -22.18 11.88 17.82
N ALA A 401 -22.89 11.63 18.92
CA ALA A 401 -22.33 11.62 20.26
C ALA A 401 -21.16 10.64 20.33
N GLN A 402 -20.13 11.00 21.11
CA GLN A 402 -18.94 10.17 21.36
C GLN A 402 -18.12 9.77 20.11
N THR A 403 -18.35 10.45 18.99
CA THR A 403 -17.57 10.21 17.77
C THR A 403 -16.69 11.41 17.46
N PHE A 404 -15.44 11.15 17.06
CA PHE A 404 -14.54 12.19 16.62
C PHE A 404 -14.89 12.65 15.19
N ARG A 405 -14.81 13.96 14.95
CA ARG A 405 -15.10 14.58 13.64
C ARG A 405 -13.99 15.51 13.20
N HIS A 406 -13.65 16.43 14.10
CA HIS A 406 -12.62 17.45 13.98
C HIS A 406 -12.44 18.14 15.34
N GLU A 407 -11.28 18.70 15.65
CA GLU A 407 -11.03 19.38 16.92
C GLU A 407 -11.96 20.57 17.18
N THR A 408 -12.34 21.28 16.11
CA THR A 408 -13.25 22.42 16.20
C THR A 408 -14.71 22.00 16.30
N PHE A 409 -15.05 20.73 16.05
CA PHE A 409 -16.42 20.23 16.06
C PHE A 409 -16.87 20.01 17.50
N LYS A 410 -17.54 21.00 18.09
CA LYS A 410 -17.88 21.03 19.52
C LYS A 410 -19.37 21.21 19.70
N GLN A 411 -19.93 20.46 20.64
CA GLN A 411 -21.32 20.64 21.05
C GLN A 411 -21.47 22.00 21.74
N ILE A 412 -22.54 22.71 21.41
CA ILE A 412 -22.92 23.99 22.01
C ILE A 412 -24.36 23.92 22.50
N SER A 413 -24.71 24.79 23.46
CA SER A 413 -26.07 24.90 23.96
C SER A 413 -26.98 25.61 22.96
N TYR A 414 -28.29 25.41 23.11
CA TYR A 414 -29.30 26.13 22.33
C TYR A 414 -29.12 27.65 22.41
N GLN A 415 -28.79 28.19 23.58
CA GLN A 415 -28.57 29.64 23.77
C GLN A 415 -27.28 30.13 23.10
N GLN A 416 -26.23 29.33 23.07
CA GLN A 416 -24.98 29.68 22.39
C GLN A 416 -25.17 29.82 20.87
N VAL A 417 -26.12 29.10 20.28
CA VAL A 417 -26.47 29.24 18.85
C VAL A 417 -26.92 30.67 18.53
N GLU A 418 -27.79 31.26 19.37
CA GLU A 418 -28.24 32.65 19.16
C GLU A 418 -27.09 33.64 19.12
N HIS A 419 -26.21 33.54 20.11
CA HIS A 419 -25.04 34.39 20.23
C HIS A 419 -24.16 34.29 18.98
N HIS A 420 -23.83 33.07 18.55
CA HIS A 420 -23.00 32.86 17.38
C HIS A 420 -23.65 33.33 16.07
N ILE A 421 -24.96 33.16 15.89
CA ILE A 421 -25.67 33.69 14.71
C ILE A 421 -25.61 35.23 14.71
N ARG A 422 -25.85 35.88 15.86
CA ARG A 422 -25.78 37.34 15.98
C ARG A 422 -24.39 37.91 15.68
N GLU A 423 -23.34 37.20 16.07
CA GLU A 423 -21.96 37.64 15.85
C GLU A 423 -21.46 37.40 14.43
N SER A 424 -21.80 36.25 13.83
CA SER A 424 -21.14 35.77 12.61
C SER A 424 -21.98 35.87 11.34
N ALA A 425 -23.31 36.01 11.45
CA ALA A 425 -24.17 36.12 10.28
C ALA A 425 -24.15 37.54 9.71
N GLU A 426 -24.18 37.60 8.37
CA GLU A 426 -24.34 38.84 7.62
C GLU A 426 -25.62 39.58 8.07
N PRO A 427 -25.61 40.93 8.12
CA PRO A 427 -26.73 41.72 8.65
C PRO A 427 -28.08 41.36 8.01
N ASP A 428 -28.10 41.19 6.68
CA ASP A 428 -29.32 40.94 5.90
C ASP A 428 -29.91 39.53 6.15
N GLU A 429 -29.09 38.59 6.59
CA GLU A 429 -29.47 37.18 6.78
C GLU A 429 -29.74 36.82 8.24
N ARG A 430 -29.33 37.68 9.17
CA ARG A 430 -29.33 37.39 10.62
C ARG A 430 -30.70 37.05 11.16
N GLU A 431 -31.70 37.89 10.91
CA GLU A 431 -33.06 37.66 11.44
C GLU A 431 -33.71 36.41 10.82
N ARG A 432 -33.41 36.12 9.54
CA ARG A 432 -33.88 34.89 8.89
C ARG A 432 -33.30 33.65 9.59
N LEU A 433 -31.99 33.62 9.83
CA LEU A 433 -31.34 32.51 10.51
C LEU A 433 -31.81 32.36 11.96
N LEU A 434 -32.00 33.47 12.68
CA LEU A 434 -32.55 33.46 14.04
C LEU A 434 -33.99 32.92 14.07
N SER A 435 -34.84 33.33 13.12
CA SER A 435 -36.21 32.81 13.00
C SER A 435 -36.21 31.29 12.75
N VAL A 436 -35.34 30.80 11.87
CA VAL A 436 -35.19 29.37 11.62
C VAL A 436 -34.77 28.65 12.89
N TRP A 437 -33.71 29.11 13.56
CA TRP A 437 -33.21 28.47 14.78
C TRP A 437 -34.27 28.43 15.89
N ARG A 438 -35.01 29.54 16.11
CA ARG A 438 -36.11 29.62 17.10
C ARG A 438 -37.23 28.61 16.83
N SER A 439 -37.42 28.20 15.58
CA SER A 439 -38.41 27.17 15.20
C SER A 439 -37.90 25.73 15.38
N ARG A 440 -36.68 25.53 15.89
CA ARG A 440 -36.12 24.21 16.20
C ARG A 440 -36.21 23.90 17.68
N SER A 441 -36.28 22.61 17.99
CA SER A 441 -36.44 22.11 19.36
C SER A 441 -35.18 22.41 20.18
N PRO A 442 -35.31 22.99 21.39
CA PRO A 442 -34.19 23.15 22.31
C PRO A 442 -33.55 21.82 22.76
N GLU A 443 -34.27 20.71 22.64
CA GLU A 443 -33.83 19.36 23.02
C GLU A 443 -32.92 18.71 21.96
N ASP A 444 -32.90 19.25 20.73
CA ASP A 444 -31.97 18.82 19.68
C ASP A 444 -30.50 19.08 20.07
N ALA A 445 -29.58 18.41 19.38
CA ALA A 445 -28.17 18.62 19.60
C ALA A 445 -27.61 19.66 18.63
N TYR A 446 -26.91 20.66 19.17
CA TYR A 446 -26.33 21.76 18.40
C TYR A 446 -24.80 21.68 18.44
N TYR A 447 -24.17 21.94 17.31
CA TYR A 447 -22.73 21.88 17.17
C TYR A 447 -22.20 23.08 16.41
N GLN A 448 -21.02 23.54 16.82
CA GLN A 448 -20.21 24.46 16.05
C GLN A 448 -19.01 23.76 15.43
N ALA A 449 -18.52 24.29 14.31
CA ALA A 449 -17.19 23.99 13.79
C ALA A 449 -16.63 25.20 13.02
N ARG A 450 -15.30 25.32 12.93
CA ARG A 450 -14.69 26.13 11.88
C ARG A 450 -14.51 25.23 10.67
N TYR A 451 -14.99 25.63 9.50
CA TYR A 451 -14.88 24.82 8.29
C TYR A 451 -14.36 25.60 7.09
N ARG A 452 -13.80 24.88 6.12
CA ARG A 452 -13.36 25.42 4.83
C ARG A 452 -14.54 25.53 3.88
N HIS A 453 -15.01 26.75 3.63
CA HIS A 453 -16.16 26.99 2.76
C HIS A 453 -15.82 26.69 1.29
N GLY A 454 -16.69 25.93 0.61
CA GLY A 454 -16.45 25.41 -0.74
C GLY A 454 -15.69 24.08 -0.80
N ASP A 455 -15.30 23.51 0.36
CA ASP A 455 -14.65 22.20 0.40
C ASP A 455 -15.66 21.08 0.17
N ILE A 456 -15.46 20.33 -0.92
CA ILE A 456 -16.35 19.22 -1.30
C ILE A 456 -16.41 18.11 -0.25
N ASN A 457 -15.35 17.91 0.54
CA ASN A 457 -15.31 16.86 1.56
C ASN A 457 -16.18 17.21 2.77
N VAL A 458 -16.21 18.49 3.15
CA VAL A 458 -17.14 18.97 4.18
C VAL A 458 -18.57 18.85 3.64
N GLN A 459 -18.85 19.34 2.43
CA GLN A 459 -20.18 19.24 1.81
C GLN A 459 -20.68 17.79 1.73
N MET A 460 -19.86 16.86 1.25
CA MET A 460 -20.20 15.44 1.18
C MET A 460 -20.55 14.86 2.56
N ARG A 461 -19.83 15.24 3.61
CA ARG A 461 -20.13 14.77 4.97
C ARG A 461 -21.46 15.33 5.47
N LEU A 462 -21.73 16.60 5.21
CA LEU A 462 -23.00 17.24 5.55
C LEU A 462 -24.18 16.56 4.83
N ARG A 463 -24.02 16.22 3.55
CA ARG A 463 -25.03 15.47 2.78
C ARG A 463 -25.35 14.11 3.40
N ALA A 464 -24.33 13.41 3.90
CA ALA A 464 -24.49 12.09 4.53
C ALA A 464 -25.24 12.13 5.86
N TRP A 465 -25.38 13.29 6.50
CA TRP A 465 -26.17 13.44 7.73
C TRP A 465 -27.62 13.80 7.48
N ARG A 466 -28.00 14.14 6.24
CA ARG A 466 -29.39 14.41 5.90
C ARG A 466 -30.23 13.11 6.01
N PRO A 467 -31.52 13.20 6.38
CA PRO A 467 -32.26 14.42 6.73
C PRO A 467 -32.08 14.86 8.20
N PHE A 468 -31.40 14.07 9.03
CA PHE A 468 -31.36 14.26 10.49
C PHE A 468 -30.37 15.34 10.96
N GLY A 469 -29.42 15.72 10.12
CA GLY A 469 -28.53 16.85 10.28
C GLY A 469 -28.92 18.03 9.39
N GLU A 470 -28.92 19.22 9.97
CA GLU A 470 -29.29 20.48 9.31
C GLU A 470 -28.18 21.52 9.48
N VAL A 471 -27.85 22.24 8.42
CA VAL A 471 -26.98 23.43 8.48
C VAL A 471 -27.81 24.64 8.86
N LEU A 472 -27.55 25.23 10.03
CA LEU A 472 -28.21 26.47 10.48
C LEU A 472 -27.46 27.71 10.00
N CYS A 473 -26.13 27.71 10.05
CA CYS A 473 -25.28 28.84 9.65
C CYS A 473 -24.01 28.30 8.97
N PRO A 474 -23.49 28.91 7.89
CA PRO A 474 -23.93 30.17 7.26
C PRO A 474 -25.11 30.01 6.29
N ALA A 475 -25.82 31.11 6.04
CA ALA A 475 -26.97 31.20 5.13
C ALA A 475 -26.69 30.59 3.75
N VAL A 476 -25.58 30.98 3.11
CA VAL A 476 -25.21 30.49 1.78
C VAL A 476 -25.16 28.96 1.71
N LEU A 477 -24.48 28.32 2.68
CA LEU A 477 -24.37 26.85 2.70
C LEU A 477 -25.71 26.19 3.03
N ARG A 478 -26.51 26.80 3.92
CA ARG A 478 -27.86 26.34 4.22
C ARG A 478 -28.74 26.33 2.97
N ASP A 479 -28.71 27.41 2.20
CA ASP A 479 -29.50 27.57 0.99
C ASP A 479 -29.04 26.61 -0.12
N GLU A 480 -27.72 26.40 -0.26
CA GLU A 480 -27.15 25.36 -1.13
C GLU A 480 -27.72 23.97 -0.78
N MET A 481 -27.66 23.57 0.50
CA MET A 481 -28.17 22.27 0.95
C MET A 481 -29.69 22.14 0.75
N ALA A 482 -30.46 23.21 0.98
CA ALA A 482 -31.89 23.22 0.77
C ALA A 482 -32.27 23.10 -0.72
N SER A 483 -31.54 23.80 -1.59
CA SER A 483 -31.73 23.70 -3.05
C SER A 483 -31.43 22.29 -3.57
N GLU A 484 -30.38 21.65 -3.07
CA GLU A 484 -30.06 20.26 -3.42
C GLU A 484 -31.18 19.29 -3.02
N VAL A 485 -31.72 19.44 -1.80
CA VAL A 485 -32.84 18.60 -1.33
C VAL A 485 -34.09 18.81 -2.20
N LYS A 486 -34.38 20.06 -2.58
CA LYS A 486 -35.51 20.37 -3.48
C LYS A 486 -35.31 19.75 -4.86
N GLN A 487 -34.09 19.80 -5.40
CA GLN A 487 -33.76 19.17 -6.68
C GLN A 487 -33.88 17.65 -6.61
N GLU A 488 -33.33 17.03 -5.56
CA GLU A 488 -33.40 15.59 -5.32
C GLU A 488 -34.86 15.11 -5.21
N HIS A 489 -35.70 15.83 -4.47
CA HIS A 489 -37.14 15.55 -4.42
C HIS A 489 -37.79 15.61 -5.81
N GLY A 490 -37.36 16.54 -6.67
CA GLY A 490 -37.82 16.61 -8.06
C GLY A 490 -37.48 15.39 -8.90
N TRP A 491 -36.44 14.60 -8.58
CA TRP A 491 -36.09 13.40 -9.37
C TRP A 491 -36.94 12.18 -9.05
N TYR A 492 -37.47 12.10 -7.85
CA TYR A 492 -38.26 10.96 -7.39
C TYR A 492 -39.77 11.18 -7.59
N TRP A 493 -40.22 12.44 -7.60
CA TRP A 493 -41.63 12.81 -7.65
C TRP A 493 -41.99 13.78 -8.79
N GLY A 494 -41.02 14.19 -9.62
CA GLY A 494 -41.20 15.14 -10.73
C GLY A 494 -41.36 14.49 -12.09
#